data_AF-A0AA39PDN1-F1
#
_entry.id   AF-A0AA39PDN1-F1
#
_cell.length_a   1.000
_cell.length_b   1.000
_cell.length_c   1.000
_cell.angle_alpha   90.00
_cell.angle_beta   90.00
_cell.angle_gamma   90.00
#
_symmetry.space_group_name_H-M   'P 1'
#
loop_
_entity.id
_entity.type
_entity.pdbx_description
1 polymer ?
#
loop_
_entity_poly.entity_id
_entity_poly.type
_entity_poly.pdbx_seq_one_letter_code
_entity_poly.pdbx_strand_id
1 'polypeptide(L)'
;MLDPVTSLSPIDTAFNPEPQQIGKGSFADVYVLVASRVAFKQVQYEPNTPQLLAEFEALEHLYATCNPDSFFRLPRPLAYSDPRDARTFRGTAPPESRPFQTGVTTRTRRPRPLVAPGEFAAFRRPAYAMDRVQALPTQVATRIREQFYPANAPDRGPSLFRLYFGKDYTNARQSRFINTSVFFLDVARYNQVASYPEGIADWLPDAQVVAEAMGNMLGRIHSRGGYDGRDIEFVLGGNGYSGFEFYVIDFNQIRKWNGAIEAVGELVDAYRTNDPYFPLARRGDPVYEEFRNGYRAAYRARLDIADAFLSQIEALQITKDSS
;
A
#
# COMPACT_ATOMS: atom_id res chain seq x y z
N MET A 1 -37.95 -47.16 31.57
CA MET A 1 -37.31 -47.08 30.25
C MET A 1 -36.96 -45.63 30.01
N LEU A 2 -35.69 -45.29 30.19
CA LEU A 2 -35.10 -44.00 29.86
C LEU A 2 -34.09 -44.31 28.76
N ASP A 3 -34.28 -43.76 27.57
CA ASP A 3 -33.34 -43.94 26.47
C ASP A 3 -32.01 -43.24 26.79
N PRO A 4 -30.87 -43.83 26.44
CA PRO A 4 -29.57 -43.26 26.73
C PRO A 4 -29.28 -42.10 25.77
N VAL A 5 -28.71 -41.05 26.36
CA VAL A 5 -28.18 -39.85 25.70
C VAL A 5 -27.30 -40.22 24.52
N THR A 6 -27.70 -39.78 23.33
CA THR A 6 -26.90 -39.83 22.11
C THR A 6 -25.61 -39.05 22.33
N SER A 7 -24.50 -39.77 22.35
CA SER A 7 -23.13 -39.26 22.26
C SER A 7 -23.03 -38.21 21.15
N LEU A 8 -22.84 -36.94 21.50
CA LEU A 8 -22.43 -35.92 20.54
C LEU A 8 -21.07 -36.33 19.97
N SER A 9 -21.04 -36.66 18.69
CA SER A 9 -19.81 -36.81 17.92
C SER A 9 -18.97 -35.51 18.07
N PRO A 10 -17.64 -35.61 18.18
CA PRO A 10 -16.81 -34.42 18.11
C PRO A 10 -17.09 -33.72 16.79
N ILE A 11 -17.32 -32.40 16.84
CA ILE A 11 -17.39 -31.55 15.66
C ILE A 11 -16.00 -31.59 15.04
N ASP A 12 -15.77 -32.57 14.18
CA ASP A 12 -14.63 -32.63 13.30
C ASP A 12 -15.00 -31.82 12.05
N THR A 13 -14.95 -30.50 12.19
CA THR A 13 -14.88 -29.59 11.06
C THR A 13 -13.79 -28.58 11.39
N ALA A 14 -12.55 -28.97 11.11
CA ALA A 14 -11.48 -28.01 10.87
C ALA A 14 -12.03 -26.96 9.90
N PHE A 15 -12.37 -25.78 10.41
CA PHE A 15 -12.78 -24.64 9.60
C PHE A 15 -11.57 -24.26 8.77
N ASN A 16 -11.50 -24.77 7.55
CA ASN A 16 -10.47 -24.41 6.59
C ASN A 16 -11.13 -23.46 5.58
N PRO A 17 -11.21 -22.14 5.91
CA PRO A 17 -11.86 -21.19 5.04
C PRO A 17 -11.10 -21.16 3.71
N GLU A 18 -11.83 -21.36 2.62
CA GLU A 18 -11.25 -21.27 1.28
C GLU A 18 -10.67 -19.85 1.06
N PRO A 19 -9.39 -19.70 0.68
CA PRO A 19 -8.80 -18.39 0.44
C PRO A 19 -9.47 -17.68 -0.74
N GLN A 20 -9.99 -16.48 -0.52
CA GLN A 20 -10.54 -15.64 -1.57
C GLN A 20 -9.43 -14.74 -2.14
N GLN A 21 -9.15 -14.86 -3.42
CA GLN A 21 -8.20 -13.97 -4.10
C GLN A 21 -8.77 -12.54 -4.20
N ILE A 22 -8.00 -11.57 -3.71
CA ILE A 22 -8.34 -10.13 -3.76
C ILE A 22 -7.35 -9.31 -4.59
N GLY A 23 -6.21 -9.90 -4.95
CA GLY A 23 -5.21 -9.27 -5.81
C GLY A 23 -4.36 -10.31 -6.53
N LYS A 24 -3.88 -9.96 -7.72
CA LYS A 24 -3.02 -10.81 -8.55
C LYS A 24 -1.97 -9.94 -9.22
N GLY A 25 -0.70 -10.17 -8.91
CA GLY A 25 0.45 -9.55 -9.57
C GLY A 25 1.16 -10.54 -10.48
N SER A 26 2.33 -10.16 -11.00
CA SER A 26 3.26 -11.08 -11.66
C SER A 26 4.14 -11.84 -10.67
N PHE A 27 4.36 -11.26 -9.49
CA PHE A 27 5.20 -11.82 -8.44
C PHE A 27 4.43 -12.74 -7.48
N ALA A 28 3.26 -12.28 -7.02
CA ALA A 28 2.47 -12.92 -5.99
C ALA A 28 0.97 -12.70 -6.19
N ASP A 29 0.19 -13.58 -5.57
CA ASP A 29 -1.25 -13.47 -5.41
C ASP A 29 -1.57 -13.03 -3.99
N VAL A 30 -2.62 -12.23 -3.80
CA VAL A 30 -3.07 -11.75 -2.50
C VAL A 30 -4.44 -12.33 -2.20
N TYR A 31 -4.56 -12.96 -1.03
CA TYR A 31 -5.77 -13.65 -0.57
C TYR A 31 -6.26 -13.09 0.75
N VAL A 32 -7.52 -13.35 1.06
CA VAL A 32 -8.10 -13.20 2.40
C VAL A 32 -8.82 -14.49 2.78
N LEU A 33 -8.77 -14.84 4.06
CA LEU A 33 -9.69 -15.83 4.63
C LEU A 33 -10.99 -15.12 4.99
N VAL A 34 -12.13 -15.81 4.90
CA VAL A 34 -13.47 -15.23 5.06
C VAL A 34 -13.56 -14.31 6.28
N ALA A 35 -14.05 -13.08 6.08
CA ALA A 35 -14.19 -12.03 7.10
C ALA A 35 -12.90 -11.60 7.83
N SER A 36 -11.73 -12.03 7.34
CA SER A 36 -10.45 -11.70 7.99
C SER A 36 -10.02 -10.25 7.73
N ARG A 37 -9.40 -9.67 8.76
CA ARG A 37 -8.63 -8.40 8.69
C ARG A 37 -7.20 -8.62 8.24
N VAL A 38 -6.84 -9.86 7.92
CA VAL A 38 -5.53 -10.30 7.47
C VAL A 38 -5.59 -10.62 5.99
N ALA A 39 -4.61 -10.14 5.24
CA ALA A 39 -4.35 -10.55 3.87
C ALA A 39 -3.11 -11.44 3.83
N PHE A 40 -3.08 -12.39 2.90
CA PHE A 40 -1.98 -13.32 2.69
C PHE A 40 -1.39 -13.09 1.30
N LYS A 41 -0.11 -12.74 1.21
CA LYS A 41 0.62 -12.62 -0.06
C LYS A 41 1.40 -13.92 -0.28
N GLN A 42 1.04 -14.67 -1.32
CA GLN A 42 1.64 -15.95 -1.69
C GLN A 42 2.39 -15.80 -3.01
N VAL A 43 3.63 -16.28 -3.10
CA VAL A 43 4.39 -16.26 -4.37
C VAL A 43 3.69 -17.05 -5.46
N GLN A 44 3.77 -16.58 -6.70
CA GLN A 44 3.31 -17.35 -7.86
C GLN A 44 4.28 -18.47 -8.26
N TYR A 45 5.58 -18.29 -8.01
CA TYR A 45 6.58 -19.25 -8.41
C TYR A 45 7.54 -19.52 -7.26
N GLU A 46 7.88 -20.78 -7.05
CA GLU A 46 8.79 -21.21 -5.98
C GLU A 46 10.16 -20.50 -5.98
N PRO A 47 10.80 -20.21 -7.14
CA PRO A 47 12.04 -19.45 -7.17
C PRO A 47 11.96 -18.05 -6.53
N ASN A 48 10.75 -17.49 -6.37
CA ASN A 48 10.54 -16.18 -5.76
C ASN A 48 10.50 -16.22 -4.23
N THR A 49 10.63 -17.40 -3.60
CA THR A 49 10.60 -17.55 -2.14
C THR A 49 11.59 -16.62 -1.43
N PRO A 50 12.88 -16.53 -1.83
CA PRO A 50 13.83 -15.65 -1.14
C PRO A 50 13.44 -14.18 -1.22
N GLN A 51 12.89 -13.76 -2.36
CA GLN A 51 12.41 -12.38 -2.57
C GLN A 51 11.18 -12.09 -1.70
N LEU A 52 10.27 -13.05 -1.50
CA LEU A 52 9.11 -12.89 -0.61
C LEU A 52 9.55 -12.73 0.86
N LEU A 53 10.52 -13.54 1.29
CA LEU A 53 11.07 -13.43 2.64
C LEU A 53 11.78 -12.07 2.83
N ALA A 54 12.58 -11.64 1.85
CA ALA A 54 13.22 -10.33 1.90
C ALA A 54 12.21 -9.16 1.94
N GLU A 55 11.10 -9.26 1.19
CA GLU A 55 10.00 -8.30 1.25
C GLU A 55 9.37 -8.27 2.66
N PHE A 56 9.08 -9.44 3.25
CA PHE A 56 8.52 -9.54 4.60
C PHE A 56 9.42 -8.88 5.65
N GLU A 57 10.72 -9.17 5.62
CA GLU A 57 11.70 -8.61 6.56
C GLU A 57 11.91 -7.11 6.36
N ALA A 58 11.91 -6.64 5.11
CA ALA A 58 11.97 -5.23 4.81
C ALA A 58 10.73 -4.50 5.32
N LEU A 59 9.55 -5.08 5.15
CA LEU A 59 8.29 -4.52 5.63
C LEU A 59 8.23 -4.50 7.17
N GLU A 60 8.83 -5.49 7.86
CA GLU A 60 8.95 -5.46 9.32
C GLU A 60 9.75 -4.24 9.77
N HIS A 61 10.88 -3.99 9.13
CA HIS A 61 11.73 -2.84 9.41
C HIS A 61 11.03 -1.52 9.09
N LEU A 62 10.49 -1.38 7.87
CA LEU A 62 9.79 -0.17 7.42
C LEU A 62 8.57 0.14 8.28
N TYR A 63 7.80 -0.88 8.69
CA TYR A 63 6.67 -0.68 9.59
C TYR A 63 7.14 -0.11 10.95
N ALA A 64 8.25 -0.60 11.49
CA ALA A 64 8.76 -0.11 12.76
C ALA A 64 9.30 1.32 12.68
N THR A 65 9.96 1.70 11.57
CA THR A 65 10.69 2.97 11.46
C THR A 65 9.96 4.08 10.73
N CYS A 66 9.08 3.74 9.76
CA CYS A 66 8.43 4.70 8.88
C CYS A 66 6.94 4.93 9.22
N ASN A 67 6.22 3.91 9.68
CA ASN A 67 4.77 3.97 9.94
C ASN A 67 4.32 4.78 11.18
N PRO A 68 5.09 4.87 12.28
CA PRO A 68 4.68 5.71 13.41
C PRO A 68 4.44 7.14 12.94
N ASP A 69 3.24 7.68 13.18
CA ASP A 69 2.88 9.07 12.88
C ASP A 69 2.95 9.47 11.41
N SER A 70 2.93 8.50 10.49
CA SER A 70 2.86 8.78 9.07
C SER A 70 1.41 8.91 8.61
N PHE A 71 1.14 9.83 7.69
CA PHE A 71 -0.18 9.96 7.06
C PHE A 71 -0.56 8.67 6.33
N PHE A 72 0.31 8.19 5.43
CA PHE A 72 0.18 6.90 4.77
C PHE A 72 0.49 5.75 5.72
N ARG A 73 -0.29 4.67 5.66
CA ARG A 73 -0.04 3.45 6.43
C ARG A 73 0.73 2.43 5.63
N LEU A 74 1.58 1.70 6.32
CA LEU A 74 2.19 0.48 5.80
C LEU A 74 1.37 -0.72 6.30
N PRO A 75 1.02 -1.69 5.45
CA PRO A 75 0.49 -2.97 5.92
C PRO A 75 1.46 -3.58 6.92
N ARG A 76 1.00 -3.85 8.15
CA ARG A 76 1.84 -4.48 9.16
C ARG A 76 2.08 -5.94 8.76
N PRO A 77 3.33 -6.41 8.66
CA PRO A 77 3.60 -7.83 8.50
C PRO A 77 3.34 -8.56 9.82
N LEU A 78 2.65 -9.69 9.75
CA LEU A 78 2.13 -10.41 10.92
C LEU A 78 2.80 -11.76 11.12
N ALA A 79 2.97 -12.52 10.03
CA ALA A 79 3.65 -13.80 10.06
C ALA A 79 4.13 -14.20 8.66
N TYR A 80 5.16 -15.04 8.58
CA TYR A 80 5.64 -15.70 7.36
C TYR A 80 5.58 -17.23 7.55
N SER A 81 5.30 -17.97 6.49
CA SER A 81 5.40 -19.44 6.48
C SER A 81 5.77 -19.98 5.10
N ASP A 82 6.66 -20.97 5.07
CA ASP A 82 6.93 -21.83 3.93
C ASP A 82 6.34 -23.23 4.22
N PRO A 83 5.34 -23.70 3.46
CA PRO A 83 4.69 -24.98 3.72
C PRO A 83 5.62 -26.19 3.55
N ARG A 84 6.81 -26.02 2.98
CA ARG A 84 7.81 -27.09 2.81
C ARG A 84 8.64 -27.35 4.06
N ASP A 85 8.71 -26.38 4.98
CA ASP A 85 9.40 -26.54 6.26
C ASP A 85 8.57 -25.89 7.37
N ALA A 86 7.89 -26.70 8.17
CA ALA A 86 7.03 -26.25 9.26
C ALA A 86 7.76 -25.38 10.31
N ARG A 87 9.10 -25.43 10.37
CA ARG A 87 9.91 -24.59 11.26
C ARG A 87 10.06 -23.15 10.78
N THR A 88 9.64 -22.86 9.55
CA THR A 88 9.72 -21.52 8.95
C THR A 88 8.63 -20.59 9.41
N PHE A 89 7.61 -21.08 10.13
CA PHE A 89 6.60 -20.21 10.70
C PHE A 89 7.25 -19.19 11.64
N ARG A 90 7.14 -17.92 11.28
CA ARG A 90 7.68 -16.79 12.04
C ARG A 90 6.59 -15.75 12.22
N GLY A 91 6.07 -15.62 13.43
CA GLY A 91 5.23 -14.49 13.83
C GLY A 91 6.09 -13.27 14.16
N THR A 92 5.66 -12.07 13.80
CA THR A 92 6.35 -10.83 14.17
C THR A 92 6.05 -10.50 15.64
N ALA A 93 6.97 -9.93 16.41
CA ALA A 93 6.69 -9.54 17.80
C ALA A 93 5.73 -8.32 17.86
N PRO A 94 4.89 -8.17 18.90
CA PRO A 94 4.15 -6.91 19.10
C PRO A 94 5.15 -5.75 19.19
N PRO A 95 4.92 -4.62 18.49
CA PRO A 95 5.81 -3.48 18.65
C PRO A 95 5.67 -2.96 20.08
N GLU A 96 6.79 -2.77 20.77
CA GLU A 96 6.84 -2.21 22.13
C GLU A 96 5.88 -1.02 22.23
N SER A 97 4.96 -1.08 23.19
CA SER A 97 3.93 -0.08 23.40
C SER A 97 4.55 1.21 23.89
N ARG A 98 4.89 2.11 22.96
CA ARG A 98 5.07 3.53 23.27
C ARG A 98 3.77 4.27 22.94
N PRO A 99 3.09 4.90 23.91
CA PRO A 99 2.00 5.81 23.61
C PRO A 99 2.58 7.00 22.83
N PHE A 100 1.96 7.34 21.70
CA PHE A 100 2.37 8.51 20.92
C PHE A 100 1.13 9.33 20.55
N GLN A 101 1.20 10.64 20.81
CA GLN A 101 0.18 11.63 20.46
C GLN A 101 0.68 12.41 19.25
N THR A 102 -0.06 12.39 18.15
CA THR A 102 0.08 13.40 17.08
C THR A 102 -1.11 14.34 17.15
N GLY A 103 -0.82 15.65 17.10
CA GLY A 103 -1.80 16.73 17.26
C GLY A 103 -2.79 16.92 16.09
N VAL A 104 -2.88 15.97 15.15
CA VAL A 104 -3.73 16.10 13.96
C VAL A 104 -4.77 14.98 13.85
N THR A 105 -4.55 13.80 14.44
CA THR A 105 -5.58 12.76 14.62
C THR A 105 -5.27 11.89 15.84
N THR A 106 -6.21 11.78 16.78
CA THR A 106 -6.15 10.79 17.87
C THR A 106 -6.31 9.39 17.29
N ARG A 107 -5.20 8.76 16.91
CA ARG A 107 -5.19 7.40 16.35
C ARG A 107 -5.32 6.38 17.47
N THR A 108 -6.48 5.73 17.57
CA THR A 108 -6.61 4.51 18.37
C THR A 108 -5.82 3.39 17.71
N ARG A 109 -4.80 2.87 18.39
CA ARG A 109 -3.98 1.74 17.92
C ARG A 109 -4.92 0.54 17.73
N ARG A 110 -5.17 0.13 16.47
CA ARG A 110 -6.03 -1.02 16.18
C ARG A 110 -5.42 -2.27 16.84
N PRO A 111 -6.25 -3.14 17.47
CA PRO A 111 -5.78 -4.42 17.97
C PRO A 111 -5.08 -5.18 16.86
N ARG A 112 -3.91 -5.74 17.18
CA ARG A 112 -3.17 -6.57 16.25
C ARG A 112 -3.92 -7.90 16.05
N PRO A 113 -4.22 -8.32 14.82
CA PRO A 113 -4.73 -9.67 14.57
C PRO A 113 -3.70 -10.71 14.98
N LEU A 114 -4.15 -11.77 15.65
CA LEU A 114 -3.36 -12.98 15.85
C LEU A 114 -3.42 -13.79 14.55
N VAL A 115 -2.27 -14.34 14.13
CA VAL A 115 -2.18 -15.23 12.97
C VAL A 115 -1.56 -16.53 13.47
N ALA A 116 -2.32 -17.61 13.43
CA ALA A 116 -1.85 -18.93 13.83
C ALA A 116 -1.21 -19.70 12.64
N PRO A 117 -0.30 -20.65 12.90
CA PRO A 117 0.25 -21.51 11.83
C PRO A 117 -0.81 -22.22 11.00
N GLY A 118 -1.92 -22.65 11.63
CA GLY A 118 -3.03 -23.33 10.95
C GLY A 118 -3.72 -22.48 9.87
N GLU A 119 -3.64 -21.15 9.94
CA GLU A 119 -4.20 -20.26 8.91
C GLU A 119 -3.40 -20.33 7.61
N PHE A 120 -2.16 -20.81 7.65
CA PHE A 120 -1.35 -21.02 6.46
C PHE A 120 -1.65 -22.36 5.76
N ALA A 121 -2.46 -23.24 6.35
CA ALA A 121 -2.72 -24.58 5.83
C ALA A 121 -3.37 -24.58 4.43
N ALA A 122 -4.04 -23.49 4.06
CA ALA A 122 -4.66 -23.34 2.74
C ALA A 122 -3.66 -22.96 1.63
N PHE A 123 -2.43 -22.57 1.95
CA PHE A 123 -1.44 -22.12 0.98
C PHE A 123 -0.42 -23.22 0.67
N ARG A 124 -0.24 -23.50 -0.62
CA ARG A 124 0.67 -24.55 -1.12
C ARG A 124 2.08 -24.05 -1.45
N ARG A 125 2.32 -22.75 -1.33
CA ARG A 125 3.60 -22.08 -1.62
C ARG A 125 3.86 -21.07 -0.50
N PRO A 126 5.11 -20.58 -0.34
CA PRO A 126 5.44 -19.60 0.68
C PRO A 126 4.53 -18.39 0.64
N ALA A 127 4.14 -17.93 1.82
CA ALA A 127 3.26 -16.79 1.99
C ALA A 127 3.62 -16.01 3.25
N TYR A 128 3.29 -14.72 3.25
CA TYR A 128 3.24 -13.94 4.49
C TYR A 128 1.87 -13.32 4.69
N ALA A 129 1.48 -13.20 5.95
CA ALA A 129 0.28 -12.54 6.43
C ALA A 129 0.59 -11.07 6.78
N MET A 130 -0.32 -10.16 6.44
CA MET A 130 -0.22 -8.74 6.76
C MET A 130 -1.59 -8.11 7.06
N ASP A 131 -1.60 -6.92 7.65
CA ASP A 131 -2.81 -6.10 7.75
C ASP A 131 -3.45 -5.95 6.35
N ARG A 132 -4.74 -6.23 6.25
CA ARG A 132 -5.49 -6.08 5.00
C ARG A 132 -5.79 -4.61 4.70
N VAL A 133 -5.39 -4.17 3.51
CA VAL A 133 -5.96 -2.97 2.87
C VAL A 133 -7.41 -3.27 2.52
N GLN A 134 -8.34 -2.53 3.14
CA GLN A 134 -9.77 -2.78 2.93
C GLN A 134 -10.21 -2.24 1.58
N ALA A 135 -11.20 -2.90 0.98
CA ALA A 135 -11.81 -2.40 -0.24
C ALA A 135 -12.55 -1.09 0.04
N LEU A 136 -12.68 -0.26 -1.00
CA LEU A 136 -13.52 0.93 -0.97
C LEU A 136 -14.97 0.58 -0.60
N PRO A 137 -15.69 1.48 0.09
CA PRO A 137 -17.12 1.29 0.33
C PRO A 137 -17.87 1.07 -1.00
N THR A 138 -18.80 0.11 -1.04
CA THR A 138 -19.52 -0.28 -2.27
C THR A 138 -20.17 0.91 -2.96
N GLN A 139 -20.75 1.85 -2.20
CA GLN A 139 -21.36 3.05 -2.75
C GLN A 139 -20.33 3.89 -3.53
N VAL A 140 -19.13 4.10 -2.97
CA VAL A 140 -18.03 4.82 -3.64
C VAL A 140 -17.64 4.09 -4.92
N ALA A 141 -17.43 2.77 -4.84
CA ALA A 141 -17.01 1.95 -5.98
C ALA A 141 -18.05 2.01 -7.13
N THR A 142 -19.33 1.93 -6.81
CA THR A 142 -20.43 2.05 -7.78
C THR A 142 -20.41 3.43 -8.45
N ARG A 143 -20.29 4.52 -7.68
CA ARG A 143 -20.25 5.88 -8.24
C ARG A 143 -19.07 6.11 -9.17
N ILE A 144 -17.87 5.67 -8.78
CA ILE A 144 -16.70 5.79 -9.64
C ILE A 144 -16.87 5.03 -10.94
N ARG A 145 -17.51 3.87 -10.89
CA ARG A 145 -17.86 3.15 -12.10
C ARG A 145 -18.84 3.95 -12.96
N GLU A 146 -19.95 4.44 -12.39
CA GLU A 146 -20.95 5.24 -13.12
C GLU A 146 -20.32 6.45 -13.81
N GLN A 147 -19.35 7.11 -13.15
CA GLN A 147 -18.73 8.32 -13.65
C GLN A 147 -17.62 8.08 -14.68
N PHE A 148 -16.76 7.09 -14.44
CA PHE A 148 -15.51 6.95 -15.19
C PHE A 148 -15.44 5.73 -16.11
N TYR A 149 -16.36 4.77 -15.97
CA TYR A 149 -16.32 3.53 -16.74
C TYR A 149 -17.35 3.64 -17.88
N PRO A 150 -17.05 3.10 -19.07
CA PRO A 150 -18.03 3.03 -20.14
C PRO A 150 -19.19 2.10 -19.76
N ALA A 151 -20.35 2.30 -20.39
CA ALA A 151 -21.59 1.59 -20.07
C ALA A 151 -21.50 0.05 -20.18
N ASN A 152 -20.57 -0.46 -20.99
CA ASN A 152 -20.34 -1.91 -21.17
C ASN A 152 -19.31 -2.50 -20.19
N ALA A 153 -18.83 -1.73 -19.20
CA ALA A 153 -17.93 -2.23 -18.18
C ALA A 153 -18.58 -3.31 -17.31
N PRO A 154 -17.81 -4.26 -16.74
CA PRO A 154 -18.35 -5.25 -15.82
C PRO A 154 -19.09 -4.61 -14.65
N ASP A 155 -20.04 -5.36 -14.06
CA ASP A 155 -20.90 -4.91 -12.97
C ASP A 155 -20.20 -4.85 -11.60
N ARG A 156 -18.98 -4.32 -11.58
CA ARG A 156 -18.15 -4.21 -10.38
C ARG A 156 -17.28 -2.96 -10.47
N GLY A 157 -17.38 -2.11 -9.44
CA GLY A 157 -16.50 -0.95 -9.27
C GLY A 157 -15.12 -1.31 -8.73
N PRO A 158 -14.19 -0.35 -8.69
CA PRO A 158 -12.85 -0.55 -8.17
C PRO A 158 -12.84 -0.92 -6.68
N SER A 159 -11.91 -1.80 -6.29
CA SER A 159 -11.68 -2.13 -4.89
C SER A 159 -10.70 -1.19 -4.20
N LEU A 160 -9.82 -0.54 -4.96
CA LEU A 160 -8.83 0.42 -4.49
C LEU A 160 -8.53 1.47 -5.56
N PHE A 161 -8.02 2.63 -5.13
CA PHE A 161 -7.46 3.63 -6.03
C PHE A 161 -5.95 3.66 -5.94
N ARG A 162 -5.26 3.69 -7.08
CA ARG A 162 -3.85 4.06 -7.16
C ARG A 162 -3.71 5.56 -7.37
N LEU A 163 -2.84 6.20 -6.62
CA LEU A 163 -2.59 7.64 -6.71
C LEU A 163 -1.48 7.88 -7.74
N TYR A 164 -1.86 8.33 -8.93
CA TYR A 164 -0.98 8.58 -10.07
C TYR A 164 -0.78 10.08 -10.25
N PHE A 165 -0.19 10.75 -9.25
CA PHE A 165 -0.06 12.20 -9.26
C PHE A 165 1.01 12.71 -10.26
N GLY A 166 1.81 11.80 -10.83
CA GLY A 166 2.82 12.08 -11.84
C GLY A 166 2.34 12.08 -13.28
N LYS A 167 1.04 11.95 -13.51
CA LYS A 167 0.51 11.89 -14.86
C LYS A 167 -0.84 12.57 -14.96
N ASP A 168 -0.98 13.35 -16.02
CA ASP A 168 -2.22 14.02 -16.37
C ASP A 168 -2.96 13.19 -17.42
N TYR A 169 -4.15 12.70 -17.09
CA TYR A 169 -5.02 11.96 -18.01
C TYR A 169 -6.21 12.79 -18.51
N THR A 170 -6.24 14.10 -18.27
CA THR A 170 -7.35 14.97 -18.68
C THR A 170 -7.60 14.90 -20.20
N ASN A 171 -6.53 14.75 -20.99
CA ASN A 171 -6.59 14.60 -22.45
C ASN A 171 -6.31 13.16 -22.95
N ALA A 172 -6.19 12.18 -22.04
CA ALA A 172 -5.92 10.81 -22.44
C ALA A 172 -7.15 10.20 -23.13
N ARG A 173 -6.92 9.48 -24.24
CA ARG A 173 -7.96 8.63 -24.83
C ARG A 173 -8.50 7.69 -23.75
N GLN A 174 -9.82 7.59 -23.63
CA GLN A 174 -10.46 6.60 -22.75
C GLN A 174 -9.84 5.23 -23.01
N SER A 175 -9.26 4.63 -21.97
CA SER A 175 -8.65 3.31 -22.07
C SER A 175 -9.71 2.31 -22.52
N ARG A 176 -9.41 1.57 -23.60
CA ARG A 176 -10.24 0.43 -24.05
C ARG A 176 -10.19 -0.75 -23.08
N PHE A 177 -9.21 -0.76 -22.18
CA PHE A 177 -9.03 -1.78 -21.15
C PHE A 177 -9.43 -1.22 -19.79
N ILE A 178 -10.45 -1.81 -19.19
CA ILE A 178 -10.96 -1.46 -17.86
C ILE A 178 -10.48 -2.55 -16.92
N ASN A 179 -9.58 -2.19 -16.01
CA ASN A 179 -9.25 -3.04 -14.89
C ASN A 179 -10.15 -2.67 -13.72
N THR A 180 -11.23 -3.42 -13.51
CA THR A 180 -12.17 -3.20 -12.40
C THR A 180 -11.55 -3.48 -11.03
N SER A 181 -10.33 -4.04 -10.98
CA SER A 181 -9.61 -4.30 -9.73
C SER A 181 -8.87 -3.05 -9.22
N VAL A 182 -8.51 -2.13 -10.12
CA VAL A 182 -7.67 -0.97 -9.80
C VAL A 182 -8.05 0.21 -10.68
N PHE A 183 -8.50 1.29 -10.05
CA PHE A 183 -8.70 2.57 -10.73
C PHE A 183 -7.61 3.56 -10.34
N PHE A 184 -7.15 4.38 -11.28
CA PHE A 184 -6.10 5.36 -11.02
C PHE A 184 -6.69 6.76 -10.88
N LEU A 185 -6.19 7.49 -9.89
CA LEU A 185 -6.51 8.88 -9.62
C LEU A 185 -5.28 9.73 -9.91
N ASP A 186 -5.33 10.48 -11.01
CA ASP A 186 -4.50 11.67 -11.14
C ASP A 186 -5.05 12.80 -10.26
N VAL A 187 -4.35 13.93 -10.21
CA VAL A 187 -4.76 15.09 -9.38
C VAL A 187 -6.16 15.58 -9.78
N ALA A 188 -6.47 15.64 -11.07
CA ALA A 188 -7.75 16.14 -11.56
C ALA A 188 -8.91 15.24 -11.11
N ARG A 189 -8.79 13.92 -11.29
CA ARG A 189 -9.80 12.94 -10.85
C ARG A 189 -9.88 12.85 -9.34
N TYR A 190 -8.75 12.92 -8.65
CA TYR A 190 -8.72 12.98 -7.19
C TYR A 190 -9.59 14.14 -6.68
N ASN A 191 -9.39 15.34 -7.22
CA ASN A 191 -10.17 16.52 -6.85
C ASN A 191 -11.65 16.37 -7.21
N GLN A 192 -11.99 15.74 -8.34
CA GLN A 192 -13.40 15.44 -8.68
C GLN A 192 -14.05 14.48 -7.67
N VAL A 193 -13.31 13.50 -7.16
CA VAL A 193 -13.81 12.59 -6.13
C VAL A 193 -13.94 13.30 -4.78
N ALA A 194 -12.96 14.12 -4.41
CA ALA A 194 -12.95 14.85 -3.14
C ALA A 194 -14.02 15.96 -3.07
N SER A 195 -14.43 16.51 -4.22
CA SER A 195 -15.45 17.59 -4.31
C SER A 195 -16.84 17.09 -4.72
N TYR A 196 -17.11 15.79 -4.56
CA TYR A 196 -18.34 15.20 -5.09
C TYR A 196 -19.59 15.74 -4.36
N PRO A 197 -20.62 16.26 -5.07
CA PRO A 197 -21.74 17.00 -4.46
C PRO A 197 -22.58 16.22 -3.43
N GLU A 198 -22.56 14.89 -3.48
CA GLU A 198 -23.28 14.02 -2.53
C GLU A 198 -22.51 13.74 -1.24
N GLY A 199 -21.32 14.32 -1.08
CA GLY A 199 -20.52 14.23 0.13
C GLY A 199 -19.89 12.88 0.41
N ILE A 200 -19.82 12.02 -0.60
CA ILE A 200 -19.35 10.63 -0.51
C ILE A 200 -17.87 10.56 -0.08
N ALA A 201 -17.12 11.63 -0.29
CA ALA A 201 -15.71 11.71 0.05
C ALA A 201 -15.27 13.10 0.55
N ASP A 202 -16.17 13.89 1.14
CA ASP A 202 -15.91 15.28 1.60
C ASP A 202 -14.78 15.39 2.63
N TRP A 203 -14.43 14.30 3.30
CA TRP A 203 -13.34 14.25 4.26
C TRP A 203 -12.00 13.85 3.63
N LEU A 204 -11.93 13.67 2.30
CA LEU A 204 -10.64 13.52 1.63
C LEU A 204 -9.90 14.86 1.69
N PRO A 205 -8.63 14.86 2.10
CA PRO A 205 -7.84 16.08 2.15
C PRO A 205 -7.49 16.59 0.75
N ASP A 206 -7.03 17.83 0.64
CA ASP A 206 -6.58 18.39 -0.63
C ASP A 206 -5.41 17.58 -1.21
N ALA A 207 -5.29 17.54 -2.55
CA ALA A 207 -4.23 16.82 -3.24
C ALA A 207 -2.83 17.27 -2.78
N GLN A 208 -2.66 18.53 -2.41
CA GLN A 208 -1.44 19.10 -1.85
C GLN A 208 -1.05 18.45 -0.53
N VAL A 209 -2.01 18.23 0.38
CA VAL A 209 -1.78 17.54 1.66
C VAL A 209 -1.39 16.08 1.42
N VAL A 210 -2.06 15.43 0.46
CA VAL A 210 -1.71 14.06 0.05
C VAL A 210 -0.29 14.02 -0.52
N ALA A 211 0.07 14.96 -1.38
CA ALA A 211 1.39 15.05 -1.99
C ALA A 211 2.50 15.29 -0.96
N GLU A 212 2.28 16.20 0.00
CA GLU A 212 3.18 16.38 1.16
C GLU A 212 3.40 15.05 1.89
N ALA A 213 2.32 14.34 2.18
CA ALA A 213 2.38 13.04 2.82
C ALA A 213 3.09 11.97 1.98
N MET A 214 2.95 11.99 0.66
CA MET A 214 3.67 11.09 -0.26
C MET A 214 5.17 11.34 -0.19
N GLY A 215 5.57 12.62 -0.26
CA GLY A 215 6.96 13.04 -0.12
C GLY A 215 7.53 12.64 1.24
N ASN A 216 6.78 12.89 2.31
CA ASN A 216 7.22 12.53 3.66
C ASN A 216 7.42 11.03 3.84
N MET A 217 6.50 10.21 3.33
CA MET A 217 6.63 8.75 3.40
C MET A 217 7.83 8.26 2.57
N LEU A 218 8.01 8.74 1.33
CA LEU A 218 9.16 8.37 0.51
C LEU A 218 10.48 8.76 1.20
N GLY A 219 10.55 9.98 1.73
CA GLY A 219 11.71 10.46 2.46
C GLY A 219 12.00 9.63 3.72
N ARG A 220 10.98 9.12 4.42
CA ARG A 220 11.15 8.19 5.55
C ARG A 220 11.67 6.83 5.10
N ILE A 221 11.16 6.28 3.99
CA ILE A 221 11.64 5.01 3.41
C ILE A 221 13.13 5.11 3.09
N HIS A 222 13.55 6.22 2.47
CA HIS A 222 14.96 6.48 2.16
C HIS A 222 15.79 6.68 3.44
N SER A 223 15.47 7.72 4.22
CA SER A 223 16.34 8.19 5.32
C SER A 223 16.31 7.34 6.59
N ARG A 224 15.18 6.68 6.88
CA ARG A 224 15.01 5.88 8.12
C ARG A 224 14.92 4.39 7.83
N GLY A 225 14.30 4.03 6.71
CA GLY A 225 14.22 2.64 6.26
C GLY A 225 15.51 2.13 5.64
N GLY A 226 16.30 3.00 5.02
CA GLY A 226 17.48 2.60 4.26
C GLY A 226 17.10 1.77 3.03
N TYR A 227 16.03 2.16 2.33
CA TYR A 227 15.59 1.54 1.09
C TYR A 227 15.38 2.58 -0.01
N ASP A 228 15.52 2.17 -1.27
CA ASP A 228 15.34 3.03 -2.44
C ASP A 228 13.88 3.35 -2.80
N GLY A 229 12.92 2.65 -2.19
CA GLY A 229 11.50 2.83 -2.47
C GLY A 229 11.08 2.37 -3.87
N ARG A 230 11.83 1.50 -4.53
CA ARG A 230 11.50 1.00 -5.88
C ARG A 230 10.21 0.18 -5.91
N ASP A 231 9.37 0.47 -6.90
CA ASP A 231 8.08 -0.16 -7.22
C ASP A 231 7.00 -0.04 -6.13
N ILE A 232 7.18 0.86 -5.15
CA ILE A 232 6.13 1.10 -4.14
C ILE A 232 4.93 1.81 -4.77
N GLU A 233 3.73 1.41 -4.38
CA GLU A 233 2.48 1.98 -4.86
C GLU A 233 1.78 2.77 -3.75
N PHE A 234 1.43 4.02 -4.02
CA PHE A 234 0.57 4.82 -3.15
C PHE A 234 -0.89 4.59 -3.51
N VAL A 235 -1.70 4.19 -2.53
CA VAL A 235 -3.09 3.80 -2.76
C VAL A 235 -4.04 4.38 -1.73
N LEU A 236 -5.30 4.55 -2.16
CA LEU A 236 -6.44 4.88 -1.31
C LEU A 236 -7.37 3.67 -1.26
N GLY A 237 -7.55 3.12 -0.06
CA GLY A 237 -8.47 2.03 0.22
C GLY A 237 -9.57 2.45 1.19
N GLY A 238 -10.40 1.49 1.60
CA GLY A 238 -11.33 1.69 2.70
C GLY A 238 -10.64 1.63 4.06
N ASN A 239 -11.30 2.17 5.08
CA ASN A 239 -10.88 2.03 6.48
C ASN A 239 -11.51 0.80 7.18
N GLY A 240 -12.38 0.06 6.49
CA GLY A 240 -13.16 -1.07 7.01
C GLY A 240 -14.59 -0.73 7.44
N TYR A 241 -14.98 0.54 7.31
CA TYR A 241 -16.33 1.06 7.56
C TYR A 241 -16.75 1.94 6.36
N SER A 242 -17.25 3.15 6.60
CA SER A 242 -17.67 4.10 5.57
C SER A 242 -16.56 5.04 5.07
N GLY A 243 -15.35 4.98 5.64
CA GLY A 243 -14.28 5.94 5.36
C GLY A 243 -13.14 5.40 4.50
N PHE A 244 -12.19 6.28 4.23
CA PHE A 244 -10.99 5.98 3.46
C PHE A 244 -9.75 5.89 4.34
N GLU A 245 -8.73 5.22 3.83
CA GLU A 245 -7.41 5.17 4.45
C GLU A 245 -6.34 5.07 3.37
N PHE A 246 -5.24 5.80 3.58
CA PHE A 246 -4.14 5.91 2.63
C PHE A 246 -3.06 4.89 2.97
N TYR A 247 -2.57 4.16 1.98
CA TYR A 247 -1.56 3.12 2.16
C TYR A 247 -0.40 3.25 1.17
N VAL A 248 0.76 2.71 1.56
CA VAL A 248 1.81 2.35 0.62
C VAL A 248 1.89 0.82 0.58
N ILE A 249 1.89 0.26 -0.62
CA ILE A 249 1.94 -1.19 -0.86
C ILE A 249 3.03 -1.54 -1.87
N ASP A 250 3.16 -2.83 -2.13
CA ASP A 250 4.07 -3.46 -3.08
C ASP A 250 5.56 -3.17 -2.85
N PHE A 251 6.15 -3.95 -1.93
CA PHE A 251 7.54 -3.78 -1.51
C PHE A 251 8.45 -4.86 -2.10
N ASN A 252 8.03 -5.58 -3.13
CA ASN A 252 8.76 -6.73 -3.67
C ASN A 252 10.04 -6.32 -4.44
N GLN A 253 10.16 -5.08 -4.92
CA GLN A 253 11.34 -4.63 -5.68
C GLN A 253 12.26 -3.65 -4.95
N ILE A 254 11.94 -3.27 -3.70
CA ILE A 254 12.77 -2.34 -2.95
C ILE A 254 14.15 -2.92 -2.70
N ARG A 255 15.16 -2.05 -2.69
CA ARG A 255 16.56 -2.42 -2.46
C ARG A 255 17.11 -1.65 -1.30
N LYS A 256 18.04 -2.28 -0.57
CA LYS A 256 18.78 -1.59 0.48
C LYS A 256 19.57 -0.45 -0.14
N TRP A 257 19.47 0.71 0.49
CA TRP A 257 20.21 1.91 0.13
C TRP A 257 21.11 2.29 1.30
N ASN A 258 22.36 2.64 0.99
CA ASN A 258 23.41 2.79 2.00
C ASN A 258 23.42 4.15 2.71
N GLY A 259 22.54 5.09 2.34
CA GLY A 259 22.48 6.42 2.96
C GLY A 259 23.55 7.40 2.50
N ALA A 260 24.36 7.04 1.49
CA ALA A 260 25.44 7.88 0.97
C ALA A 260 24.93 8.87 -0.08
N ILE A 261 25.48 10.09 -0.09
CA ILE A 261 25.08 11.13 -1.05
C ILE A 261 25.50 10.76 -2.48
N GLU A 262 26.62 10.05 -2.61
CA GLU A 262 27.15 9.53 -3.87
C GLU A 262 26.23 8.47 -4.48
N ALA A 263 25.42 7.80 -3.64
CA ALA A 263 24.45 6.79 -4.05
C ALA A 263 23.04 7.36 -4.32
N VAL A 264 22.86 8.69 -4.36
CA VAL A 264 21.56 9.32 -4.65
C VAL A 264 21.03 8.91 -6.04
N GLY A 265 21.91 8.58 -6.99
CA GLY A 265 21.50 8.09 -8.31
C GLY A 265 20.61 6.84 -8.24
N GLU A 266 20.80 5.98 -7.24
CA GLU A 266 19.94 4.79 -7.03
C GLU A 266 18.51 5.18 -6.66
N LEU A 267 18.34 6.22 -5.84
CA LEU A 267 17.02 6.76 -5.47
C LEU A 267 16.33 7.39 -6.68
N VAL A 268 17.09 8.10 -7.51
CA VAL A 268 16.59 8.71 -8.75
C VAL A 268 16.13 7.64 -9.75
N ASP A 269 16.88 6.55 -9.87
CA ASP A 269 16.49 5.40 -10.70
C ASP A 269 15.23 4.69 -10.20
N ALA A 270 15.09 4.54 -8.88
CA ALA A 270 13.87 4.04 -8.26
C ALA A 270 12.68 4.99 -8.53
N TYR A 271 12.85 6.30 -8.33
CA TYR A 271 11.84 7.31 -8.61
C TYR A 271 11.32 7.22 -10.05
N ARG A 272 12.22 7.11 -11.04
CA ARG A 272 11.86 6.95 -12.45
C ARG A 272 11.08 5.66 -12.72
N THR A 273 11.44 4.58 -12.03
CA THR A 273 10.73 3.30 -12.16
C THR A 273 9.31 3.38 -11.61
N ASN A 274 9.08 4.25 -10.62
CA ASN A 274 7.78 4.46 -10.00
C ASN A 274 6.89 5.47 -10.78
N ASP A 275 7.24 5.87 -12.00
CA ASP A 275 6.29 6.61 -12.84
C ASP A 275 5.03 5.74 -13.06
N PRO A 276 3.81 6.24 -12.84
CA PRO A 276 3.42 7.65 -12.66
C PRO A 276 3.00 8.04 -11.23
N TYR A 277 3.46 7.36 -10.18
CA TYR A 277 2.94 7.55 -8.81
C TYR A 277 3.18 8.97 -8.26
N PHE A 278 4.42 9.47 -8.34
CA PHE A 278 4.82 10.73 -7.70
C PHE A 278 4.46 11.97 -8.51
N PRO A 279 4.09 13.10 -7.88
CA PRO A 279 3.86 14.38 -8.58
C PRO A 279 4.97 14.73 -9.57
N LEU A 280 4.59 15.31 -10.72
CA LEU A 280 5.55 15.78 -11.72
C LEU A 280 6.51 16.80 -11.10
N ALA A 281 7.82 16.59 -11.25
CA ALA A 281 8.85 17.39 -10.57
C ALA A 281 9.07 18.78 -11.20
N ARG A 282 8.00 19.57 -11.30
CA ARG A 282 7.97 20.91 -11.89
C ARG A 282 7.95 21.97 -10.80
N ARG A 283 9.00 22.78 -10.73
CA ARG A 283 9.06 23.91 -9.78
C ARG A 283 7.90 24.87 -10.03
N GLY A 284 7.27 25.32 -8.95
CA GLY A 284 6.09 26.19 -9.00
C GLY A 284 4.75 25.45 -9.20
N ASP A 285 4.75 24.15 -9.48
CA ASP A 285 3.54 23.33 -9.37
C ASP A 285 3.18 23.15 -7.88
N PRO A 286 1.98 23.55 -7.43
CA PRO A 286 1.63 23.51 -6.00
C PRO A 286 1.65 22.10 -5.40
N VAL A 287 1.30 21.06 -6.16
CA VAL A 287 1.26 19.68 -5.69
C VAL A 287 2.68 19.15 -5.52
N TYR A 288 3.57 19.47 -6.47
CA TYR A 288 4.98 19.08 -6.37
C TYR A 288 5.73 19.84 -5.26
N GLU A 289 5.47 21.14 -5.08
CA GLU A 289 6.13 21.89 -4.00
C GLU A 289 5.80 21.31 -2.62
N GLU A 290 4.56 20.87 -2.40
CA GLU A 290 4.22 20.18 -1.15
C GLU A 290 4.87 18.80 -1.02
N PHE A 291 4.91 18.01 -2.09
CA PHE A 291 5.70 16.77 -2.10
C PHE A 291 7.16 17.01 -1.72
N ARG A 292 7.77 18.05 -2.28
CA ARG A 292 9.14 18.47 -1.99
C ARG A 292 9.31 18.85 -0.52
N ASN A 293 8.38 19.63 0.03
CA ASN A 293 8.38 20.03 1.45
C ASN A 293 8.30 18.80 2.37
N GLY A 294 7.34 17.91 2.11
CA GLY A 294 7.17 16.68 2.86
C GLY A 294 8.40 15.77 2.81
N TYR A 295 9.00 15.62 1.62
CA TYR A 295 10.21 14.82 1.42
C TYR A 295 11.39 15.37 2.23
N ARG A 296 11.66 16.68 2.15
CA ARG A 296 12.71 17.34 2.96
C ARG A 296 12.45 17.18 4.45
N ALA A 297 11.21 17.32 4.90
CA ALA A 297 10.84 17.21 6.32
C ALA A 297 11.12 15.82 6.92
N ALA A 298 11.26 14.78 6.09
CA ALA A 298 11.68 13.46 6.58
C ALA A 298 13.16 13.41 7.02
N TYR A 299 14.01 14.28 6.45
CA TYR A 299 15.45 14.35 6.68
C TYR A 299 15.79 15.39 7.76
N ARG A 300 16.13 14.91 8.97
CA ARG A 300 16.44 15.81 10.10
C ARG A 300 17.84 16.44 10.04
N ALA A 301 18.85 15.65 9.67
CA ALA A 301 20.26 16.06 9.76
C ALA A 301 21.01 16.00 8.42
N ARG A 302 20.40 15.43 7.38
CA ARG A 302 21.04 15.17 6.07
C ARG A 302 20.23 15.78 4.93
N LEU A 303 19.97 17.08 5.02
CA LEU A 303 19.26 17.83 3.98
C LEU A 303 20.05 17.87 2.66
N ASP A 304 21.37 17.71 2.72
CA ASP A 304 22.25 17.57 1.56
C ASP A 304 21.82 16.43 0.63
N ILE A 305 21.45 15.27 1.19
CA ILE A 305 20.95 14.14 0.42
C ILE A 305 19.57 14.46 -0.17
N ALA A 306 18.68 15.01 0.64
CA ALA A 306 17.32 15.32 0.20
C ALA A 306 17.35 16.28 -1.00
N ASP A 307 18.19 17.30 -0.90
CA ASP A 307 18.33 18.36 -1.91
C ASP A 307 19.02 17.84 -3.16
N ALA A 308 20.01 16.96 -3.02
CA ALA A 308 20.64 16.28 -4.16
C ALA A 308 19.64 15.41 -4.93
N PHE A 309 18.79 14.65 -4.23
CA PHE A 309 17.74 13.83 -4.86
C PHE A 309 16.71 14.69 -5.59
N LEU A 310 16.16 15.71 -4.92
CA LEU A 310 15.14 16.60 -5.48
C LEU A 310 15.66 17.34 -6.72
N SER A 311 16.89 17.87 -6.65
CA SER A 311 17.50 18.57 -7.78
C SER A 311 17.67 17.66 -9.01
N GLN A 312 17.98 16.38 -8.80
CA GLN A 312 18.14 15.43 -9.90
C GLN A 312 16.81 15.02 -10.53
N ILE A 313 15.75 14.79 -9.75
CA ILE A 313 14.43 14.47 -10.32
C ILE A 313 13.81 15.68 -11.05
N GLU A 314 14.10 16.91 -10.61
CA GLU A 314 13.72 18.15 -11.29
C GLU A 314 14.44 18.28 -12.64
N ALA A 315 15.75 18.01 -12.68
CA ALA A 315 16.52 18.00 -13.93
C ALA A 315 16.02 16.94 -14.92
N LEU A 316 15.62 15.76 -14.43
CA LEU A 316 14.98 14.73 -15.25
C LEU A 316 13.65 15.22 -15.83
N GLN A 317 12.83 15.90 -15.04
CA GLN A 317 11.55 16.42 -15.50
C GLN A 317 11.72 17.52 -16.55
N ILE A 318 12.69 18.42 -16.39
CA ILE A 318 13.02 19.45 -17.38
C ILE A 318 13.41 18.81 -18.71
N THR A 319 14.24 17.76 -18.68
CA THR A 319 14.63 17.02 -19.87
C THR A 319 13.42 16.37 -20.55
N LYS A 320 12.52 15.74 -19.76
CA LYS A 320 11.28 15.10 -20.26
C LYS A 320 10.29 16.09 -20.85
N ASP A 321 10.19 17.30 -20.30
CA ASP A 321 9.29 18.35 -20.81
C ASP A 321 9.84 19.03 -22.08
N SER A 322 11.15 18.92 -22.32
CA SER A 322 11.83 19.51 -23.49
C SER A 322 11.93 18.55 -24.70
N SER A 323 11.58 17.28 -24.52
CA SER A 323 11.60 16.21 -25.54
C SER A 323 10.23 15.98 -26.16
#